data_AF-A0A226WX37-F1
#
_entry.id   AF-A0A226WX37-F1
#
_cell.length_a   1.000
_cell.length_b   1.000
_cell.length_c   1.000
_cell.angle_alpha   90.00
_cell.angle_beta   90.00
_cell.angle_gamma   90.00
#
_symmetry.space_group_name_H-M   'P 1'
#
loop_
_entity.id
_entity.type
_entity.pdbx_description
1 polymer ?
#
loop_
_entity_poly.entity_id
_entity_poly.type
_entity_poly.pdbx_seq_one_letter_code
_entity_poly.pdbx_strand_id
1 'polypeptide(L)'
;MLIGHSVGTPIAALAAAIDLRSTKTNVVGLVLSNSGANTKGHGDIESVIERILQTWGPPLWKAMTERSLGSVCPAELVDSFMTYPRRVTVDATIESLRSLQQTDLTSMLSDLSSLPTAVVHGSRDPVRTLSHAESLLNGIAGSRLVVLETGHTSCVEAPEEFAEVIRSIIEQGLKAGTGSAD
;
A
#
# COMPACT_ATOMS: atom_id res chain seq x y z
N MET A 1 -0.05 -14.89 3.23
CA MET A 1 0.06 -13.76 2.28
C MET A 1 -0.06 -12.47 3.08
N LEU A 2 0.66 -11.42 2.68
CA LEU A 2 0.54 -10.09 3.26
C LEU A 2 0.07 -9.09 2.19
N ILE A 3 -0.76 -8.13 2.60
CA ILE A 3 -1.24 -7.05 1.73
C ILE A 3 -0.95 -5.73 2.43
N GLY A 4 -0.16 -4.88 1.79
CA GLY A 4 0.13 -3.52 2.25
C GLY A 4 -0.58 -2.50 1.37
N HIS A 5 -1.26 -1.54 1.99
CA HIS A 5 -1.86 -0.40 1.30
C HIS A 5 -1.27 0.90 1.84
N SER A 6 -0.75 1.76 0.95
CA SER A 6 -0.18 3.07 1.31
C SER A 6 0.90 2.95 2.40
N VAL A 7 0.67 3.47 3.60
CA VAL A 7 1.54 3.33 4.79
C VAL A 7 1.74 1.88 5.23
N GLY A 8 0.81 0.97 4.89
CA GLY A 8 0.91 -0.46 5.16
C GLY A 8 1.90 -1.19 4.26
N THR A 9 2.30 -0.62 3.12
CA THR A 9 3.30 -1.21 2.21
C THR A 9 4.66 -1.46 2.89
N PRO A 10 5.30 -0.47 3.54
CA PRO A 10 6.54 -0.73 4.25
C PRO A 10 6.37 -1.78 5.36
N ILE A 11 5.25 -1.79 6.07
CA ILE A 11 4.97 -2.78 7.11
C ILE A 11 4.93 -4.19 6.51
N ALA A 12 4.17 -4.39 5.43
CA ALA A 12 4.04 -5.68 4.76
C ALA A 12 5.38 -6.15 4.15
N ALA A 13 6.13 -5.26 3.51
CA ALA A 13 7.44 -5.55 2.93
C ALA A 13 8.47 -5.95 3.99
N LEU A 14 8.58 -5.18 5.08
CA LEU A 14 9.50 -5.47 6.18
C LEU A 14 9.14 -6.78 6.88
N ALA A 15 7.84 -7.02 7.16
CA ALA A 15 7.38 -8.26 7.76
C ALA A 15 7.67 -9.48 6.86
N ALA A 16 7.46 -9.36 5.55
CA ALA A 16 7.81 -10.41 4.59
C ALA A 16 9.31 -10.71 4.57
N ALA A 17 10.16 -9.68 4.57
CA ALA A 17 11.61 -9.87 4.61
C ALA A 17 12.09 -10.52 5.92
N ILE A 18 11.44 -10.22 7.06
CA ILE A 18 11.72 -10.90 8.33
C ILE A 18 11.31 -12.38 8.26
N ASP A 19 10.14 -12.70 7.71
CA ASP A 19 9.67 -14.08 7.56
C ASP A 19 10.56 -14.90 6.61
N LEU A 20 11.06 -14.30 5.53
CA LEU A 20 12.00 -14.95 4.60
C LEU A 20 13.36 -15.30 5.23
N ARG A 21 13.78 -14.57 6.28
CA ARG A 21 15.00 -14.89 7.04
C ARG A 21 14.76 -15.89 8.18
N SER A 22 13.51 -16.25 8.43
CA SER A 22 13.15 -17.18 9.49
C SER A 22 13.37 -18.64 9.05
N THR A 23 13.56 -19.55 10.01
CA THR A 23 13.78 -20.99 9.74
C THR A 23 12.56 -21.66 9.07
N LYS A 24 11.38 -21.06 9.23
CA LYS A 24 10.14 -21.47 8.58
C LYS A 24 9.42 -20.25 8.03
N THR A 25 9.36 -20.15 6.71
CA THR A 25 8.61 -19.12 5.97
C THR A 25 7.12 -19.44 5.95
N ASN A 26 6.27 -18.44 6.24
CA ASN A 26 4.81 -18.57 6.23
C ASN A 26 4.15 -17.60 5.23
N VAL A 27 4.88 -16.57 4.79
CA VAL A 27 4.42 -15.62 3.80
C VAL A 27 4.57 -16.26 2.41
N VAL A 28 3.43 -16.53 1.78
CA VAL A 28 3.36 -17.16 0.45
C VAL A 28 3.30 -16.15 -0.70
N GLY A 29 3.22 -14.85 -0.42
CA GLY A 29 3.09 -13.82 -1.44
C GLY A 29 2.73 -12.45 -0.87
N LEU A 30 2.87 -11.42 -1.71
CA LEU A 30 2.77 -10.02 -1.34
C LEU A 30 1.93 -9.22 -2.34
N VAL A 31 1.05 -8.35 -1.83
CA VAL A 31 0.39 -7.31 -2.64
C VAL A 31 0.70 -5.96 -2.02
N LEU A 32 1.35 -5.07 -2.78
CA LEU A 32 1.72 -3.72 -2.36
C LEU A 32 0.92 -2.72 -3.18
N SER A 33 0.02 -1.97 -2.54
CA SER A 33 -0.95 -1.12 -3.25
C SER A 33 -0.79 0.35 -2.93
N ASN A 34 -0.92 1.19 -3.96
CA ASN A 34 -0.97 2.65 -3.87
C ASN A 34 0.15 3.24 -3.01
N SER A 35 1.39 2.82 -3.29
CA SER A 35 2.57 3.19 -2.50
C SER A 35 3.84 3.20 -3.36
N GLY A 36 5.00 3.39 -2.73
CA GLY A 36 6.31 3.34 -3.36
C GLY A 36 7.38 2.78 -2.44
N ALA A 37 8.59 2.59 -2.97
CA ALA A 37 9.74 2.13 -2.18
C ALA A 37 10.12 3.13 -1.06
N ASN A 38 9.81 4.40 -1.26
CA ASN A 38 10.07 5.49 -0.32
C ASN A 38 9.13 6.68 -0.62
N THR A 39 9.42 7.82 0.01
CA THR A 39 8.72 9.10 -0.19
C THR A 39 9.54 10.11 -1.01
N LYS A 40 10.62 9.71 -1.69
CA LYS A 40 11.38 10.61 -2.57
C LYS A 40 10.50 11.02 -3.75
N GLY A 41 10.40 12.32 -4.00
CA GLY A 41 9.48 12.85 -5.02
C GLY A 41 8.00 12.75 -4.63
N HIS A 42 7.70 12.33 -3.40
CA HIS A 42 6.38 12.52 -2.80
C HIS A 42 6.21 13.99 -2.40
N GLY A 43 4.97 14.48 -2.37
CA GLY A 43 4.67 15.85 -1.97
C GLY A 43 5.15 16.19 -0.55
N ASP A 44 5.02 17.45 -0.18
CA ASP A 44 5.50 17.95 1.11
C ASP A 44 4.73 17.35 2.30
N ILE A 45 5.33 16.36 2.95
CA ILE A 45 4.78 15.70 4.14
C ILE A 45 4.68 16.67 5.32
N GLU A 46 5.61 17.63 5.45
CA GLU A 46 5.56 18.61 6.55
C GLU A 46 4.33 19.52 6.39
N SER A 47 4.05 20.00 5.18
CA SER A 47 2.81 20.74 4.90
C SER A 47 1.54 19.92 5.24
N VAL A 48 1.56 18.61 5.02
CA VAL A 48 0.43 17.72 5.40
C VAL A 48 0.31 17.62 6.92
N ILE A 49 1.43 17.47 7.63
CA ILE A 49 1.47 17.41 9.10
C ILE A 49 1.01 18.73 9.72
N GLU A 50 1.47 19.87 9.21
CA GLU A 50 1.03 21.20 9.65
C GLU A 50 -0.48 21.37 9.49
N ARG A 51 -1.02 20.95 8.34
CA ARG A 51 -2.47 20.98 8.09
C ARG A 51 -3.24 20.09 9.06
N ILE A 52 -2.72 18.90 9.37
CA ILE A 52 -3.30 17.99 10.37
C ILE A 52 -3.35 18.67 11.75
N LEU A 53 -2.25 19.27 12.19
CA LEU A 53 -2.17 19.96 13.48
C LEU A 53 -3.14 21.14 13.58
N GLN A 54 -3.32 21.90 12.49
CA GLN A 54 -4.15 23.11 12.49
C GLN A 54 -5.64 22.84 12.31
N THR A 55 -6.01 21.79 11.55
CA THR A 55 -7.38 21.63 11.04
C THR A 55 -7.99 20.26 11.29
N TRP A 56 -7.49 19.50 12.28
CA TRP A 56 -8.03 18.18 12.62
C TRP A 56 -9.53 18.23 12.90
N GLY A 57 -10.31 17.54 12.08
CA GLY A 57 -11.76 17.50 12.21
C GLY A 57 -12.47 17.19 10.89
N PRO A 58 -13.82 17.22 10.89
CA PRO A 58 -14.63 16.79 9.75
C PRO A 58 -14.27 17.43 8.40
N PRO A 59 -13.93 18.75 8.30
CA PRO A 59 -13.53 19.33 7.03
C PRO A 59 -12.24 18.72 6.46
N LEU A 60 -11.25 18.44 7.30
CA LEU A 60 -10.00 17.80 6.89
C LEU A 60 -10.25 16.35 6.47
N TRP A 61 -11.03 15.60 7.25
CA TRP A 61 -11.38 14.21 6.93
C TRP A 61 -12.13 14.11 5.59
N LYS A 62 -12.99 15.10 5.30
CA LYS A 62 -13.66 15.25 4.00
C LYS A 62 -12.67 15.40 2.87
N ALA A 63 -11.78 16.37 2.99
CA ALA A 63 -10.77 16.61 1.97
C ALA A 63 -9.85 15.40 1.77
N MET A 64 -9.49 14.68 2.84
CA MET A 64 -8.67 13.46 2.73
C MET A 64 -9.42 12.32 2.04
N THR A 65 -10.70 12.13 2.35
CA THR A 65 -11.54 11.11 1.70
C THR A 65 -11.73 11.41 0.22
N GLU A 66 -12.07 12.65 -0.13
CA GLU A 66 -12.21 13.11 -1.52
C GLU A 66 -10.90 12.99 -2.30
N ARG A 67 -9.75 13.19 -1.65
CA ARG A 67 -8.44 12.99 -2.26
C ARG A 67 -8.11 11.51 -2.46
N SER A 68 -8.60 10.61 -1.60
CA SER A 68 -8.30 9.19 -1.68
C SER A 68 -9.11 8.44 -2.73
N LEU A 69 -10.31 8.92 -3.09
CA LEU A 69 -11.21 8.25 -4.03
C LEU A 69 -11.13 8.89 -5.43
N GLY A 70 -10.86 8.10 -6.46
CA GLY A 70 -10.78 8.54 -7.86
C GLY A 70 -12.04 8.25 -8.69
N SER A 71 -13.02 7.59 -8.08
CA SER A 71 -14.28 7.15 -8.67
C SER A 71 -15.42 7.23 -7.65
N VAL A 72 -16.66 7.05 -8.11
CA VAL A 72 -17.84 7.06 -7.24
C VAL A 72 -17.91 5.75 -6.47
N CYS A 73 -17.91 5.83 -5.14
CA CYS A 73 -18.08 4.68 -4.24
C CYS A 73 -19.47 4.65 -3.60
N PRO A 74 -19.92 3.47 -3.10
CA PRO A 74 -21.13 3.37 -2.29
C PRO A 74 -21.10 4.31 -1.07
N ALA A 75 -22.23 4.96 -0.77
CA ALA A 75 -22.31 5.98 0.28
C ALA A 75 -21.86 5.48 1.66
N GLU A 76 -22.24 4.25 2.03
CA GLU A 76 -21.85 3.64 3.31
C GLU A 76 -20.32 3.54 3.46
N LEU A 77 -19.63 3.25 2.36
CA LEU A 77 -18.19 3.15 2.36
C LEU A 77 -17.54 4.54 2.49
N VAL A 78 -18.07 5.53 1.77
CA VAL A 78 -17.62 6.92 1.88
C VAL A 78 -17.80 7.41 3.32
N ASP A 79 -18.95 7.12 3.94
CA ASP A 79 -19.23 7.46 5.34
C ASP A 79 -18.26 6.76 6.31
N SER A 80 -17.89 5.51 6.05
CA SER A 80 -16.87 4.82 6.83
C SER A 80 -15.50 5.50 6.73
N PHE A 81 -15.07 5.89 5.52
CA PHE A 81 -13.83 6.65 5.31
C PHE A 81 -13.86 8.00 6.03
N MET A 82 -14.98 8.70 5.96
CA MET A 82 -15.20 10.01 6.57
C MET A 82 -15.16 9.99 8.10
N THR A 83 -15.57 8.88 8.70
CA THR A 83 -15.72 8.76 10.16
C THR A 83 -14.59 7.99 10.82
N TYR A 84 -13.84 7.17 10.09
CA TYR A 84 -12.68 6.43 10.59
C TYR A 84 -11.68 7.31 11.37
N PRO A 85 -11.32 8.53 10.93
CA PRO A 85 -10.38 9.38 11.66
C PRO A 85 -10.82 9.76 13.08
N ARG A 86 -12.11 9.63 13.44
CA ARG A 86 -12.60 9.82 14.82
C ARG A 86 -12.03 8.81 15.81
N ARG A 87 -11.51 7.68 15.32
CA ARG A 87 -11.01 6.56 16.11
C ARG A 87 -9.48 6.56 16.27
N VAL A 88 -8.80 7.53 15.67
CA VAL A 88 -7.34 7.66 15.77
C VAL A 88 -6.99 9.01 16.41
N THR A 89 -5.81 9.07 17.02
CA THR A 89 -5.30 10.33 17.58
C THR A 89 -4.54 11.11 16.50
N VAL A 90 -4.49 12.43 16.68
CA VAL A 90 -3.65 13.32 15.87
C VAL A 90 -2.19 12.86 15.92
N ASP A 91 -1.68 12.60 17.12
CA ASP A 91 -0.29 12.19 17.35
C ASP A 91 0.05 10.90 16.59
N ALA A 92 -0.78 9.85 16.71
CA ALA A 92 -0.55 8.58 16.00
C ALA A 92 -0.57 8.75 14.47
N THR A 93 -1.42 9.65 13.96
CA THR A 93 -1.47 9.96 12.53
C THR A 93 -0.18 10.65 12.07
N ILE A 94 0.30 11.63 12.84
CA ILE A 94 1.54 12.36 12.54
C ILE A 94 2.75 11.44 12.64
N GLU A 95 2.84 10.62 13.69
CA GLU A 95 3.93 9.66 13.86
C GLU A 95 3.98 8.66 12.71
N SER A 96 2.83 8.18 12.24
CA SER A 96 2.76 7.30 11.07
C SER A 96 3.30 7.97 9.80
N LEU A 97 2.97 9.25 9.58
CA LEU A 97 3.47 10.01 8.42
C LEU A 97 4.98 10.27 8.51
N ARG A 98 5.48 10.66 9.69
CA ARG A 98 6.93 10.86 9.92
C ARG A 98 7.71 9.56 9.76
N SER A 99 7.19 8.45 10.29
CA SER A 99 7.79 7.14 10.11
C SER A 99 7.85 6.76 8.63
N LEU A 100 6.77 6.98 7.88
CA LEU A 100 6.74 6.75 6.43
C LEU A 100 7.76 7.63 5.69
N GLN A 101 7.90 8.91 6.07
CA GLN A 101 8.88 9.82 5.47
C GLN A 101 10.32 9.33 5.64
N GLN A 102 10.64 8.76 6.80
CA GLN A 102 11.98 8.26 7.13
C GLN A 102 12.26 6.86 6.58
N THR A 103 11.23 6.16 6.09
CA THR A 103 11.37 4.78 5.61
C THR A 103 11.75 4.75 4.12
N ASP A 104 12.90 4.16 3.82
CA ASP A 104 13.33 3.84 2.46
C ASP A 104 13.57 2.32 2.32
N LEU A 105 12.71 1.66 1.56
CA LEU A 105 12.77 0.22 1.32
C LEU A 105 13.77 -0.16 0.23
N THR A 106 14.29 0.81 -0.55
CA THR A 106 15.01 0.56 -1.82
C THR A 106 16.09 -0.51 -1.68
N SER A 107 16.89 -0.47 -0.60
CA SER A 107 18.00 -1.40 -0.41
C SER A 107 17.59 -2.83 -0.05
N MET A 108 16.35 -3.05 0.39
CA MET A 108 15.86 -4.38 0.82
C MET A 108 14.86 -5.01 -0.15
N LEU A 109 14.44 -4.31 -1.20
CA LEU A 109 13.42 -4.83 -2.12
C LEU A 109 13.87 -6.11 -2.83
N SER A 110 15.17 -6.25 -3.12
CA SER A 110 15.73 -7.46 -3.73
C SER A 110 15.53 -8.70 -2.86
N ASP A 111 15.46 -8.54 -1.54
CA ASP A 111 15.27 -9.64 -0.59
C ASP A 111 13.88 -10.28 -0.75
N LEU A 112 12.93 -9.58 -1.39
CA LEU A 112 11.55 -10.04 -1.60
C LEU A 112 11.38 -10.84 -2.91
N SER A 113 12.44 -10.98 -3.72
CA SER A 113 12.35 -11.55 -5.08
C SER A 113 11.90 -13.02 -5.14
N SER A 114 11.98 -13.75 -4.02
CA SER A 114 11.47 -15.13 -3.94
C SER A 114 9.96 -15.21 -3.74
N LEU A 115 9.29 -14.09 -3.40
CA LEU A 115 7.85 -14.05 -3.19
C LEU A 115 7.12 -13.58 -4.45
N PRO A 116 6.08 -14.31 -4.89
CA PRO A 116 5.13 -13.78 -5.84
C PRO A 116 4.57 -12.45 -5.33
N THR A 117 4.80 -11.39 -6.12
CA THR A 117 4.50 -10.02 -5.69
C THR A 117 3.73 -9.29 -6.78
N ALA A 118 2.61 -8.68 -6.40
CA ALA A 118 1.92 -7.70 -7.22
C ALA A 118 2.05 -6.30 -6.61
N VAL A 119 2.40 -5.34 -7.44
CA VAL A 119 2.26 -3.92 -7.15
C VAL A 119 0.96 -3.45 -7.79
N VAL A 120 0.06 -2.84 -7.01
CA VAL A 120 -1.21 -2.30 -7.50
C VAL A 120 -1.19 -0.77 -7.42
N HIS A 121 -1.62 -0.09 -8.47
CA HIS A 121 -1.66 1.36 -8.51
C HIS A 121 -2.97 1.86 -9.12
N GLY A 122 -3.57 2.90 -8.54
CA GLY A 122 -4.70 3.58 -9.16
C GLY A 122 -4.21 4.64 -10.16
N SER A 123 -4.71 4.60 -11.40
CA SER A 123 -4.33 5.55 -12.45
C SER A 123 -4.71 7.00 -12.14
N ARG A 124 -5.61 7.22 -11.18
CA ARG A 124 -6.11 8.53 -10.75
C ARG A 124 -5.64 8.90 -9.35
N ASP A 125 -4.68 8.17 -8.80
CA ASP A 125 -4.15 8.40 -7.44
C ASP A 125 -3.43 9.77 -7.36
N PRO A 126 -3.95 10.76 -6.60
CA PRO A 126 -3.31 12.06 -6.45
C PRO A 126 -2.36 12.10 -5.24
N VAL A 127 -2.20 10.98 -4.54
CA VAL A 127 -1.33 10.84 -3.36
C VAL A 127 0.00 10.23 -3.79
N ARG A 128 -0.02 9.19 -4.62
CA ARG A 128 1.16 8.53 -5.17
C ARG A 128 1.15 8.60 -6.69
N THR A 129 2.32 8.85 -7.27
CA THR A 129 2.52 8.80 -8.73
C THR A 129 2.82 7.38 -9.21
N LEU A 130 2.62 7.13 -10.50
CA LEU A 130 3.00 5.86 -11.13
C LEU A 130 4.47 5.50 -10.89
N SER A 131 5.37 6.50 -10.91
CA SER A 131 6.80 6.29 -10.65
C SER A 131 7.08 5.70 -9.26
N HIS A 132 6.26 6.00 -8.25
CA HIS A 132 6.36 5.33 -6.95
C HIS A 132 6.06 3.83 -7.06
N ALA A 133 5.01 3.46 -7.80
CA ALA A 133 4.69 2.04 -8.02
C ALA A 133 5.79 1.34 -8.85
N GLU A 134 6.32 2.01 -9.88
CA GLU A 134 7.45 1.51 -10.67
C GLU A 134 8.71 1.30 -9.82
N SER A 135 8.95 2.14 -8.81
CA SER A 135 10.08 1.95 -7.89
C SER A 135 9.99 0.63 -7.12
N LEU A 136 8.77 0.19 -6.76
CA LEU A 136 8.55 -1.12 -6.14
C LEU A 136 8.72 -2.25 -7.16
N LEU A 137 8.11 -2.10 -8.35
CA LEU A 137 8.21 -3.07 -9.44
C LEU A 137 9.67 -3.36 -9.80
N ASN A 138 10.46 -2.31 -9.98
CA ASN A 138 11.86 -2.42 -10.40
C ASN A 138 12.76 -2.95 -9.28
N GLY A 139 12.40 -2.75 -8.02
CA GLY A 139 13.17 -3.23 -6.88
C GLY A 139 12.92 -4.69 -6.51
N ILE A 140 11.77 -5.25 -6.88
CA ILE A 140 11.38 -6.63 -6.56
C ILE A 140 11.37 -7.46 -7.84
N ALA A 141 12.42 -8.26 -8.06
CA ALA A 141 12.52 -9.07 -9.27
C ALA A 141 11.37 -10.08 -9.34
N GLY A 142 10.80 -10.26 -10.54
CA GLY A 142 9.66 -11.15 -10.77
C GLY A 142 8.31 -10.60 -10.30
N SER A 143 8.26 -9.40 -9.71
CA SER A 143 7.00 -8.74 -9.42
C SER A 143 6.31 -8.23 -10.69
N ARG A 144 5.00 -7.96 -10.60
CA ARG A 144 4.21 -7.36 -11.69
C ARG A 144 3.47 -6.12 -11.21
N LEU A 145 3.26 -5.17 -12.12
CA LEU A 145 2.47 -3.97 -11.86
C LEU A 145 1.08 -4.12 -12.48
N VAL A 146 0.05 -3.84 -11.68
CA VAL A 146 -1.36 -3.78 -12.10
C VAL A 146 -1.86 -2.37 -11.86
N VAL A 147 -2.25 -1.69 -12.94
CA VAL A 147 -2.83 -0.35 -12.87
C VAL A 147 -4.34 -0.47 -13.02
N LEU A 148 -5.09 0.07 -12.06
CA LEU A 148 -6.56 0.06 -12.02
C LEU A 148 -7.09 1.48 -12.23
N GLU A 149 -8.31 1.60 -12.77
CA GLU A 149 -9.00 2.89 -12.97
C GLU A 149 -9.60 3.43 -11.65
N THR A 150 -8.75 3.62 -10.66
CA THR A 150 -9.09 3.99 -9.27
C THR A 150 -8.22 5.14 -8.79
N GLY A 151 -8.58 5.74 -7.65
CA GLY A 151 -7.76 6.68 -6.91
C GLY A 151 -6.75 5.99 -5.99
N HIS A 152 -6.53 6.59 -4.82
CA HIS A 152 -5.61 6.07 -3.83
C HIS A 152 -6.09 4.78 -3.19
N THR A 153 -7.38 4.43 -3.22
CA THR A 153 -7.92 3.27 -2.49
C THR A 153 -8.46 2.19 -3.43
N SER A 154 -7.56 1.56 -4.19
CA SER A 154 -7.93 0.61 -5.25
C SER A 154 -8.74 -0.60 -4.77
N CYS A 155 -8.47 -1.11 -3.56
CA CYS A 155 -9.20 -2.25 -2.99
C CYS A 155 -10.67 -1.98 -2.69
N VAL A 156 -11.04 -0.70 -2.63
CA VAL A 156 -12.38 -0.22 -2.33
C VAL A 156 -13.11 0.16 -3.60
N GLU A 157 -12.41 0.80 -4.53
CA GLU A 157 -12.98 1.33 -5.76
C GLU A 157 -13.16 0.25 -6.84
N ALA A 158 -12.31 -0.77 -6.85
CA ALA A 158 -12.36 -1.91 -7.78
C ALA A 158 -12.14 -3.23 -7.02
N PRO A 159 -13.07 -3.62 -6.13
CA PRO A 159 -12.87 -4.74 -5.22
C PRO A 159 -12.75 -6.08 -5.96
N GLU A 160 -13.46 -6.28 -7.06
CA GLU A 160 -13.39 -7.49 -7.88
C GLU A 160 -12.02 -7.62 -8.56
N GLU A 161 -11.56 -6.58 -9.25
CA GLU A 161 -10.25 -6.56 -9.91
C GLU A 161 -9.11 -6.69 -8.88
N PHE A 162 -9.23 -6.03 -7.73
CA PHE A 162 -8.25 -6.17 -6.65
C PHE A 162 -8.22 -7.60 -6.08
N ALA A 163 -9.39 -8.24 -5.94
CA ALA A 163 -9.50 -9.62 -5.49
C ALA A 163 -8.92 -10.62 -6.49
N GLU A 164 -9.03 -10.37 -7.80
CA GLU A 164 -8.37 -11.16 -8.84
C GLU A 164 -6.83 -11.10 -8.72
N VAL A 165 -6.28 -9.91 -8.46
CA VAL A 165 -4.84 -9.75 -8.21
C VAL A 165 -4.40 -10.59 -7.01
N ILE A 166 -5.15 -10.50 -5.91
CA ILE A 166 -4.90 -11.28 -4.69
C ILE A 166 -4.92 -12.78 -4.99
N ARG A 167 -5.99 -13.30 -5.61
CA ARG A 167 -6.14 -14.72 -5.91
C ARG A 167 -4.99 -15.23 -6.77
N SER A 168 -4.62 -14.47 -7.79
CA SER A 168 -3.52 -14.83 -8.68
C SER A 168 -2.16 -14.89 -7.95
N ILE A 169 -1.90 -14.02 -6.96
CA ILE A 169 -0.69 -14.09 -6.13
C ILE A 169 -0.72 -15.30 -5.18
N ILE A 170 -1.87 -15.59 -4.56
CA ILE A 170 -2.04 -16.77 -3.70
C ILE A 170 -1.76 -18.05 -4.50
N GLU A 171 -2.35 -18.18 -5.69
CA GLU A 171 -2.15 -19.36 -6.55
C GLU A 171 -0.69 -19.56 -6.95
N GLN A 172 0.03 -18.48 -7.28
CA GLN A 172 1.47 -18.54 -7.58
C GLN A 172 2.28 -18.97 -6.35
N GLY A 173 1.96 -18.41 -5.18
CA GLY A 173 2.62 -18.72 -3.91
C GLY A 173 2.48 -20.18 -3.50
N LEU A 174 1.26 -20.72 -3.62
CA LEU A 174 0.98 -22.11 -3.28
C LEU A 174 1.69 -23.08 -4.23
N LYS A 175 1.75 -22.77 -5.54
CA LYS A 175 2.47 -23.58 -6.53
C LYS A 175 3.99 -23.60 -6.27
N ALA A 176 4.58 -22.45 -5.94
CA ALA A 176 5.99 -22.34 -5.61
C ALA A 176 6.36 -23.17 -4.36
N GLY A 177 5.48 -23.20 -3.34
CA GLY A 177 5.67 -24.01 -2.14
C GLY A 177 5.56 -25.52 -2.38
N THR A 178 4.72 -25.96 -3.32
CA THR A 178 4.56 -27.39 -3.66
C THR A 178 5.66 -27.95 -4.56
N GLY A 179 6.32 -27.10 -5.37
CA GLY A 179 7.36 -27.53 -6.31
C GLY A 179 8.76 -27.72 -5.71
N SER A 180 8.93 -27.47 -4.41
CA SER A 180 10.21 -27.61 -3.71
C SER A 180 10.32 -28.90 -2.89
N ALA A 181 9.39 -29.85 -3.09
CA ALA A 181 9.28 -31.10 -2.34
C ALA A 181 9.72 -32.36 -3.11
N ASP A 182 10.30 -32.21 -4.31
CA ASP A 182 10.88 -33.30 -5.12
C ASP A 182 12.42 -33.26 -5.13
#